data_AF-A0A4R7VHB5-F1
#
_entry.id   AF-A0A4R7VHB5-F1
#
_cell.length_a   1.000
_cell.length_b   1.000
_cell.length_c   1.000
_cell.angle_alpha   90.00
_cell.angle_beta   90.00
_cell.angle_gamma   90.00
#
_symmetry.space_group_name_H-M   'P 1'
#
loop_
_entity.id
_entity.type
_entity.pdbx_description
1 polymer ?
#
loop_
_entity_poly.entity_id
_entity_poly.type
_entity_poly.pdbx_seq_one_letter_code
_entity_poly.pdbx_strand_id
1 'polypeptide(L)'
;MRSFRTKLAAAVFMGLAATALATSTATAETADPPTARITEIGGLGNLNGFCRAAGWDYSKPLDPNDAFSWVCVREATGEVAYIDLDNACVWHHPAYPDAWAGTTNPGDAFSLRCYIG
;
A
#
# COMPACT_ATOMS: atom_id res chain seq x y z
N MET A 1 -28.87 -32.96 -61.45
CA MET A 1 -30.24 -32.78 -61.96
C MET A 1 -30.92 -31.70 -61.14
N ARG A 2 -31.44 -30.68 -61.83
CA ARG A 2 -32.24 -29.58 -61.28
C ARG A 2 -33.57 -30.13 -60.75
N SER A 3 -34.08 -29.60 -59.65
CA SER A 3 -35.52 -29.36 -59.55
C SER A 3 -35.81 -28.36 -58.43
N PHE A 4 -35.93 -27.09 -58.84
CA PHE A 4 -36.70 -26.09 -58.11
C PHE A 4 -38.19 -26.48 -58.17
N ARG A 5 -38.91 -26.42 -57.05
CA ARG A 5 -40.37 -26.34 -57.04
C ARG A 5 -40.83 -25.32 -56.00
N THR A 6 -41.26 -24.17 -56.53
CA THR A 6 -41.99 -23.10 -55.86
C THR A 6 -43.40 -23.58 -55.53
N LYS A 7 -43.91 -23.28 -54.32
CA LYS A 7 -45.36 -23.09 -54.08
C LYS A 7 -45.56 -21.99 -53.04
N LEU A 8 -46.45 -21.06 -53.39
CA LEU A 8 -46.87 -19.90 -52.61
C LEU A 8 -47.86 -20.27 -51.49
N ALA A 9 -47.78 -19.45 -50.43
CA ALA A 9 -48.84 -18.87 -49.60
C ALA A 9 -49.76 -19.77 -48.75
N ALA A 10 -49.71 -19.52 -47.43
CA ALA A 10 -50.92 -19.30 -46.62
C ALA A 10 -50.53 -18.50 -45.37
N ALA A 11 -51.17 -17.35 -45.17
CA ALA A 11 -51.06 -16.54 -43.97
C ALA A 11 -51.94 -17.12 -42.86
N VAL A 12 -51.45 -17.14 -41.62
CA VAL A 12 -52.28 -17.20 -40.41
C VAL A 12 -51.71 -16.21 -39.41
N PHE A 13 -52.40 -15.08 -39.25
CA PHE A 13 -52.30 -14.21 -38.09
C PHE A 13 -53.17 -14.81 -36.99
N MET A 14 -52.61 -15.07 -35.81
CA MET A 14 -53.25 -14.89 -34.49
C MET A 14 -52.38 -15.54 -33.42
N GLY A 15 -52.07 -14.80 -32.35
CA GLY A 15 -51.59 -15.41 -31.12
C GLY A 15 -50.64 -14.55 -30.34
N LEU A 16 -51.21 -13.65 -29.53
CA LEU A 16 -50.60 -13.05 -28.34
C LEU A 16 -49.76 -14.08 -27.55
N ALA A 17 -48.50 -13.72 -27.27
CA ALA A 17 -47.91 -13.65 -25.92
C ALA A 17 -46.38 -13.58 -26.05
N ALA A 18 -45.85 -12.38 -26.26
CA ALA A 18 -44.43 -12.13 -26.03
C ALA A 18 -44.21 -12.17 -24.51
N THR A 19 -43.87 -13.34 -23.98
CA THR A 19 -43.22 -13.42 -22.67
C THR A 19 -41.82 -12.87 -22.86
N ALA A 20 -41.66 -11.58 -22.58
CA ALA A 20 -40.34 -10.97 -22.43
C ALA A 20 -39.66 -11.66 -21.24
N LEU A 21 -38.81 -12.64 -21.53
CA LEU A 21 -37.78 -13.10 -20.59
C LEU A 21 -36.88 -11.89 -20.33
N ALA A 22 -37.13 -11.19 -19.23
CA ALA A 22 -36.20 -10.23 -18.68
C ALA A 22 -34.96 -11.01 -18.23
N THR A 23 -34.00 -11.17 -19.13
CA THR A 23 -32.63 -11.53 -18.76
C THR A 23 -32.05 -10.35 -18.01
N SER A 24 -32.12 -10.42 -16.68
CA SER A 24 -31.38 -9.54 -15.79
C SER A 24 -29.90 -9.77 -16.06
N THR A 25 -29.28 -8.88 -16.84
CA THR A 25 -27.83 -8.78 -16.88
C THR A 25 -27.40 -8.26 -15.52
N ALA A 26 -27.08 -9.17 -14.62
CA ALA A 26 -26.31 -8.85 -13.44
C ALA A 26 -24.95 -8.33 -13.93
N THR A 27 -24.79 -7.02 -14.02
CA THR A 27 -23.48 -6.41 -14.00
C THR A 27 -22.85 -6.82 -12.69
N ALA A 28 -21.96 -7.81 -12.74
CA ALA A 28 -21.03 -8.05 -11.65
C ALA A 28 -20.27 -6.74 -11.45
N GLU A 29 -20.65 -6.01 -10.39
CA GLU A 29 -19.87 -4.89 -9.90
C GLU A 29 -18.53 -5.48 -9.51
N THR A 30 -17.49 -5.20 -10.30
CA THR A 30 -16.13 -5.51 -9.95
C THR A 30 -15.84 -4.72 -8.68
N ALA A 31 -16.01 -5.36 -7.53
CA ALA A 31 -15.55 -4.81 -6.27
C ALA A 31 -14.05 -4.54 -6.44
N ASP A 32 -13.67 -3.26 -6.37
CA ASP A 32 -12.25 -2.89 -6.31
C ASP A 32 -11.63 -3.69 -5.16
N PRO A 33 -10.47 -4.35 -5.37
CA PRO A 33 -9.77 -4.98 -4.26
C PRO A 33 -9.52 -3.92 -3.18
N PRO A 34 -9.62 -4.26 -1.89
CA PRO A 34 -9.35 -3.29 -0.85
C PRO A 34 -7.92 -2.78 -1.02
N THR A 35 -7.77 -1.54 -1.47
CA THR A 35 -6.48 -0.86 -1.50
C THR A 35 -6.00 -0.78 -0.06
N ALA A 36 -4.89 -1.47 0.26
CA ALA A 36 -4.24 -1.34 1.55
C ALA A 36 -3.95 0.14 1.78
N ARG A 37 -4.52 0.71 2.87
CA ARG A 37 -4.34 2.12 3.19
C ARG A 37 -3.13 2.28 4.09
N ILE A 38 -2.02 2.66 3.47
CA ILE A 38 -0.85 3.14 4.20
C ILE A 38 -1.23 4.44 4.93
N THR A 39 -1.04 4.47 6.23
CA THR A 39 -1.37 5.60 7.12
C THR A 39 -0.10 6.10 7.79
N GLU A 40 0.22 7.38 7.64
CA GLU A 40 1.31 8.03 8.37
C GLU A 40 0.89 8.23 9.84
N ILE A 41 1.70 7.75 10.77
CA ILE A 41 1.44 7.82 12.21
C ILE A 41 2.39 8.79 12.95
N GLY A 42 3.33 9.41 12.22
CA GLY A 42 4.22 10.44 12.74
C GLY A 42 5.61 10.45 12.12
N GLY A 43 6.44 11.40 12.54
CA GLY A 43 7.86 11.46 12.17
C GLY A 43 8.75 10.63 13.10
N LEU A 44 9.86 10.14 12.58
CA LEU A 44 10.90 9.41 13.33
C LEU A 44 11.78 10.39 14.15
N GLY A 45 11.16 11.12 15.07
CA GLY A 45 11.71 12.38 15.59
C GLY A 45 12.76 12.27 16.71
N ASN A 46 12.92 11.12 17.37
CA ASN A 46 13.82 10.99 18.52
C ASN A 46 14.74 9.77 18.45
N LEU A 47 15.48 9.67 17.35
CA LEU A 47 16.54 8.66 17.16
C LEU A 47 17.64 8.74 18.21
N ASN A 48 17.92 9.93 18.77
CA ASN A 48 18.83 10.08 19.89
C ASN A 48 18.34 9.30 21.12
N GLY A 49 17.04 9.38 21.42
CA GLY A 49 16.41 8.63 22.52
C GLY A 49 16.46 7.12 22.27
N PHE A 50 16.18 6.69 21.04
CA PHE A 50 16.28 5.29 20.64
C PHE A 50 17.70 4.73 20.86
N CYS A 51 18.72 5.43 20.37
CA CYS A 51 20.13 5.05 20.55
C CYS A 51 20.54 5.01 22.02
N ARG A 52 20.13 6.01 22.82
CA ARG A 52 20.42 6.04 24.26
C ARG A 52 19.76 4.92 25.04
N ALA A 53 18.53 4.55 24.67
CA ALA A 53 17.86 3.39 25.27
C ALA A 53 18.62 2.07 25.01
N ALA A 54 19.37 1.99 23.91
CA ALA A 54 20.24 0.87 23.57
C ALA A 54 21.69 1.01 24.08
N GLY A 55 22.01 2.04 24.86
CA GLY A 55 23.34 2.25 25.44
C GLY A 55 24.35 2.99 24.55
N TRP A 56 23.88 3.69 23.52
CA TRP A 56 24.68 4.58 22.68
C TRP A 56 24.56 6.05 23.12
N ASP A 57 25.44 6.93 22.63
CA ASP A 57 25.48 8.32 23.09
C ASP A 57 24.50 9.22 22.34
N TYR A 58 24.49 9.10 21.00
CA TYR A 58 23.65 9.90 20.11
C TYR A 58 23.44 9.20 18.75
N SER A 59 22.58 9.79 17.93
CA SER A 59 22.31 9.40 16.55
C SER A 59 22.70 10.51 15.57
N LYS A 60 23.14 10.13 14.36
CA LYS A 60 23.31 11.06 13.23
C LYS A 60 23.11 10.33 11.90
N PRO A 61 22.74 11.02 10.81
CA PRO A 61 22.90 10.48 9.47
C PRO A 61 24.39 10.44 9.10
N LEU A 62 24.83 9.40 8.38
CA LEU A 62 26.14 9.35 7.75
C LEU A 62 26.18 10.20 6.47
N ASP A 63 25.06 10.30 5.76
CA ASP A 63 24.86 11.17 4.61
C ASP A 63 23.55 11.96 4.79
N PRO A 64 23.59 13.29 4.93
CA PRO A 64 22.38 14.09 5.06
C PRO A 64 21.44 13.99 3.83
N ASN A 65 21.94 13.52 2.68
CA ASN A 65 21.16 13.32 1.45
C ASN A 65 20.67 11.88 1.27
N ASP A 66 20.73 11.06 2.31
CA ASP A 66 20.17 9.70 2.32
C ASP A 66 19.30 9.52 3.56
N ALA A 67 17.99 9.38 3.31
CA ALA A 67 16.97 9.15 4.32
C ALA A 67 17.29 7.96 5.25
N PHE A 68 18.02 6.96 4.77
CA PHE A 68 18.25 5.69 5.48
C PHE A 68 19.64 5.57 6.10
N SER A 69 20.47 6.61 6.05
CA SER A 69 21.87 6.58 6.48
C SER A 69 22.09 6.76 7.99
N TRP A 70 21.04 6.63 8.80
CA TRP A 70 21.10 6.91 10.24
C TRP A 70 21.84 5.84 11.03
N VAL A 71 22.70 6.30 11.93
CA VAL A 71 23.48 5.45 12.84
C VAL A 71 23.38 5.94 14.28
N CYS A 72 23.52 5.01 15.22
CA CYS A 72 23.92 5.29 16.58
C CYS A 72 25.44 5.41 16.65
N VAL A 73 25.95 6.30 17.52
CA VAL A 73 27.38 6.57 17.68
C VAL A 73 27.77 6.43 19.15
N ARG A 74 28.93 5.82 19.40
CA ARG A 74 29.60 5.85 20.70
C ARG A 74 30.74 6.88 20.66
N GLU A 75 30.54 8.01 21.30
CA GLU A 75 31.42 9.19 21.25
C GLU A 75 32.86 8.85 21.65
N ALA A 76 33.04 8.09 22.73
CA ALA A 76 34.36 7.76 23.27
C ALA A 76 35.24 6.94 22.31
N THR A 77 34.64 6.20 21.38
CA THR A 77 35.36 5.24 20.51
C THR A 77 35.20 5.56 19.03
N GLY A 78 34.22 6.38 18.65
CA GLY A 78 33.81 6.58 17.27
C GLY A 78 33.09 5.38 16.65
N GLU A 79 32.76 4.35 17.43
CA GLU A 79 32.00 3.19 16.96
C GLU A 79 30.61 3.62 16.46
N VAL A 80 30.17 3.04 15.36
CA VAL A 80 28.86 3.29 14.76
C VAL A 80 28.08 2.00 14.54
N ALA A 81 26.76 2.06 14.70
CA ALA A 81 25.84 0.98 14.35
C ALA A 81 24.64 1.53 13.59
N TYR A 82 24.27 0.89 12.48
CA TYR A 82 23.08 1.27 11.71
C TYR A 82 21.82 1.10 12.54
N ILE A 83 20.93 2.07 12.43
CA ILE A 83 19.63 2.02 13.08
C ILE A 83 18.70 1.16 12.24
N ASP A 84 18.05 0.19 12.87
CA ASP A 84 16.84 -0.43 12.32
C ASP A 84 15.68 0.56 12.47
N LEU A 85 15.32 1.19 11.36
CA LEU A 85 14.36 2.29 11.34
C LEU A 85 12.92 1.80 11.58
N ASP A 86 12.59 0.57 11.18
CA ASP A 86 11.29 -0.04 11.48
C ASP A 86 11.16 -0.29 12.98
N ASN A 87 12.21 -0.86 13.59
CA ASN A 87 12.23 -1.05 15.04
C ASN A 87 12.22 0.29 15.79
N ALA A 88 12.84 1.34 15.25
CA ALA A 88 12.73 2.69 15.80
C ALA A 88 11.29 3.24 15.72
N CYS A 89 10.53 2.93 14.66
CA CYS A 89 9.11 3.27 14.57
C CYS A 89 8.28 2.56 15.64
N VAL A 90 8.47 1.25 15.82
CA VAL A 90 7.79 0.48 16.88
C VAL A 90 8.14 1.02 18.28
N TRP A 91 9.40 1.39 18.50
CA TRP A 91 9.85 1.98 19.78
C TRP A 91 9.19 3.33 20.07
N HIS A 92 9.06 4.20 19.06
CA HIS A 92 8.36 5.48 19.20
C HIS A 92 6.85 5.33 19.34
N HIS A 93 6.28 4.29 18.74
CA HIS A 93 4.86 4.08 18.67
C HIS A 93 4.48 2.66 19.15
N PRO A 94 4.60 2.37 20.45
CA PRO A 94 4.39 1.02 20.99
C PRO A 94 2.95 0.50 20.85
N ALA A 95 2.00 1.36 20.47
CA ALA A 95 0.64 0.97 20.13
C ALA A 95 0.52 0.28 18.75
N TYR A 96 1.54 0.40 17.90
CA TYR A 96 1.57 -0.11 16.52
C TYR A 96 2.78 -1.03 16.34
N PRO A 97 2.67 -2.33 16.69
CA PRO A 97 3.77 -3.29 16.60
C PRO A 97 4.16 -3.64 15.15
N ASP A 98 3.33 -3.26 14.20
CA ASP A 98 3.50 -3.39 12.75
C ASP A 98 3.95 -2.09 12.08
N ALA A 99 4.26 -1.06 12.87
CA ALA A 99 4.78 0.20 12.33
C ALA A 99 6.11 -0.02 11.62
N TRP A 100 6.26 0.60 10.45
CA TRP A 100 7.47 0.55 9.63
C TRP A 100 7.89 1.95 9.19
N ALA A 101 9.16 2.10 8.87
CA ALA A 101 9.76 3.37 8.45
C ALA A 101 9.72 3.54 6.94
N GLY A 102 9.25 4.69 6.50
CA GLY A 102 9.37 5.16 5.13
C GLY A 102 9.93 6.57 5.09
N THR A 103 9.95 7.15 3.90
CA THR A 103 10.46 8.51 3.66
C THR A 103 9.54 9.26 2.72
N THR A 104 9.36 10.55 2.96
CA THR A 104 8.70 11.44 1.99
C THR A 104 9.68 12.00 0.94
N ASN A 105 10.99 11.89 1.19
CA ASN A 105 12.05 12.28 0.26
C ASN A 105 13.33 11.45 0.52
N PRO A 106 13.65 10.44 -0.31
CA PRO A 106 14.82 9.59 -0.07
C PRO A 106 16.15 10.36 -0.07
N GLY A 107 16.18 11.55 -0.67
CA GLY A 107 17.33 12.45 -0.72
C GLY A 107 17.51 13.34 0.52
N ASP A 108 16.77 13.10 1.61
CA ASP A 108 16.80 13.92 2.82
C ASP A 108 16.71 13.04 4.07
N ALA A 109 17.79 13.01 4.85
CA ALA A 109 17.87 12.30 6.13
C ALA A 109 16.71 12.60 7.10
N PHE A 110 16.10 13.79 7.03
CA PHE A 110 15.10 14.26 7.99
C PHE A 110 13.65 14.05 7.53
N SER A 111 13.47 13.41 6.37
CA SER A 111 12.17 13.12 5.76
C SER A 111 11.55 11.80 6.25
N LEU A 112 12.21 11.08 7.15
CA LEU A 112 11.73 9.80 7.68
C LEU A 112 10.38 9.96 8.41
N ARG A 113 9.49 9.00 8.15
CA ARG A 113 8.13 8.91 8.71
C ARG A 113 7.83 7.46 9.09
N CYS A 114 6.94 7.28 10.05
CA CYS A 114 6.40 5.99 10.43
C CYS A 114 5.03 5.78 9.82
N TYR A 115 4.78 4.57 9.35
CA TYR A 115 3.54 4.18 8.71
C TYR A 115 3.00 2.86 9.28
N ILE A 116 1.70 2.64 9.11
CA ILE A 116 1.00 1.36 9.29
C ILE A 116 0.16 1.11 8.03
N GLY A 117 -0.23 -0.13 7.72
CA GLY A 117 -1.16 -0.39 6.60
C GLY A 117 -1.11 -1.79 6.05
#